data_AF-A0A356DY90-F1
#
_entry.id   AF-A0A356DY90-F1
#
_cell.length_a   1.000
_cell.length_b   1.000
_cell.length_c   1.000
_cell.angle_alpha   90.00
_cell.angle_beta   90.00
_cell.angle_gamma   90.00
#
_symmetry.space_group_name_H-M   'P 1'
#
loop_
_entity.id
_entity.type
_entity.pdbx_description
1 polymer ?
#
loop_
_entity_poly.entity_id
_entity_poly.type
_entity_poly.pdbx_seq_one_letter_code
_entity_poly.pdbx_strand_id
1 'polypeptide(L)'
;MDYSDADGVHIVYHDPTGGLTHARYAPDEGDGTCPNSETNNWYCSVIDAGSNLGEGVGNHASLHASDNSFDPMKVAYYDENLGKLKLAQVVIGGGGNCTNPAFNCFAIDDIGDAGNVPYGIALTIDQENRPVITYMDSSEYSVPAHLKIARPASAYGMTSGNCGEDAQDNLWQCNIVDMGPSFVYDGLDTAVSVDETGLVSIAYVERDERFENFRYFLKLAQQHFTNYLPFIQR
;
A
#
# COMPACT_ATOMS: atom_id res chain seq x y z
N MET A 1 -10.89 1.10 3.85
CA MET A 1 -11.66 1.63 5.00
C MET A 1 -10.98 1.12 6.25
N ASP A 2 -10.90 1.95 7.27
CA ASP A 2 -10.36 1.58 8.56
C ASP A 2 -10.96 2.45 9.68
N TYR A 3 -10.74 2.08 10.94
CA TYR A 3 -11.27 2.76 12.13
C TYR A 3 -10.11 3.32 12.96
N SER A 4 -10.28 4.53 13.49
CA SER A 4 -9.37 5.08 14.52
C SER A 4 -9.76 4.60 15.92
N ASP A 5 -8.89 4.81 16.93
CA ASP A 5 -9.16 4.48 18.35
C ASP A 5 -10.44 5.12 18.93
N ALA A 6 -10.96 6.18 18.29
CA ALA A 6 -12.21 6.83 18.67
C ALA A 6 -13.42 6.30 17.90
N ASP A 7 -13.31 5.11 17.28
CA ASP A 7 -14.28 4.51 16.37
C ASP A 7 -14.64 5.41 15.16
N GLY A 8 -13.75 6.35 14.83
CA GLY A 8 -13.92 7.23 13.68
C GLY A 8 -13.72 6.45 12.39
N VAL A 9 -14.68 6.50 11.46
CA VAL A 9 -14.60 5.79 10.18
C VAL A 9 -13.79 6.60 9.18
N HIS A 10 -12.76 5.97 8.60
CA HIS A 10 -11.93 6.54 7.55
C HIS A 10 -12.01 5.69 6.29
N ILE A 11 -12.14 6.35 5.14
CA ILE A 11 -12.13 5.72 3.82
C ILE A 11 -11.11 6.47 2.97
N VAL A 12 -10.31 5.72 2.22
CA VAL A 12 -9.53 6.27 1.11
C VAL A 12 -10.01 5.67 -0.18
N TYR A 13 -9.99 6.46 -1.25
CA TYR A 13 -10.39 6.01 -2.57
C TYR A 13 -9.71 6.87 -3.63
N HIS A 14 -9.62 6.33 -4.84
CA HIS A 14 -9.27 7.08 -6.03
C HIS A 14 -10.48 7.89 -6.50
N ASP A 15 -10.34 9.21 -6.52
CA ASP A 15 -11.22 10.13 -7.23
C ASP A 15 -10.60 10.43 -8.60
N PRO A 16 -11.23 10.06 -9.73
CA PRO A 16 -10.67 10.32 -11.06
C PRO A 16 -10.37 11.79 -11.38
N THR A 17 -10.93 12.72 -10.62
CA THR A 17 -10.76 14.17 -10.78
C THR A 17 -9.95 14.84 -9.65
N GLY A 18 -9.65 14.09 -8.59
CA GLY A 18 -9.02 14.59 -7.37
C GLY A 18 -7.79 13.79 -6.92
N GLY A 19 -7.58 12.58 -7.44
CA GLY A 19 -6.53 11.66 -7.04
C GLY A 19 -6.88 10.88 -5.78
N LEU A 20 -5.87 10.55 -4.98
CA LEU A 20 -6.05 9.86 -3.71
C LEU A 20 -6.82 10.78 -2.75
N THR A 21 -8.05 10.38 -2.41
CA THR A 21 -8.94 11.16 -1.54
C THR A 21 -9.22 10.41 -0.24
N HIS A 22 -9.18 11.14 0.86
CA HIS A 22 -9.57 10.67 2.19
C HIS A 22 -10.94 11.24 2.56
N ALA A 23 -11.84 10.37 3.00
CA ALA A 23 -13.11 10.70 3.61
C ALA A 23 -13.14 10.26 5.08
N ARG A 24 -13.52 11.18 5.96
CA ARG A 24 -13.76 10.94 7.39
C ARG A 24 -15.24 11.11 7.70
N TYR A 25 -15.83 10.14 8.40
CA TYR A 25 -17.18 10.27 8.92
C TYR A 25 -17.20 11.16 10.16
N ALA A 26 -18.01 12.20 10.15
CA ALA A 26 -18.25 13.10 11.28
C ALA A 26 -19.68 13.65 11.20
N PRO A 27 -20.68 12.93 11.74
CA PRO A 27 -22.10 13.26 11.60
C PRO A 27 -22.57 14.43 12.46
N ASP A 28 -21.81 14.79 13.51
CA ASP A 28 -22.20 15.84 14.45
C ASP A 28 -21.66 17.23 14.08
N GLU A 29 -20.80 17.31 13.07
CA GLU A 29 -20.16 18.56 12.64
C GLU A 29 -21.06 19.34 11.63
N GLY A 30 -21.91 18.66 10.86
CA GLY A 30 -22.98 19.27 10.04
C GLY A 30 -22.53 20.10 8.82
N ASP A 31 -21.23 20.18 8.56
CA ASP A 31 -20.60 20.93 7.47
C ASP A 31 -19.68 20.06 6.58
N GLY A 32 -20.01 18.78 6.43
CA GLY A 32 -19.26 17.84 5.60
C GLY A 32 -18.95 18.38 4.20
N THR A 33 -17.69 18.22 3.78
CA THR A 33 -17.14 18.77 2.55
C THR A 33 -17.18 17.81 1.36
N CYS A 34 -17.61 16.56 1.56
CA CYS A 34 -17.67 15.58 0.47
C CYS A 34 -18.69 15.99 -0.60
N PRO A 35 -18.30 16.00 -1.90
CA PRO A 35 -19.23 16.28 -2.98
C PRO A 35 -20.44 15.36 -2.94
N ASN A 36 -21.63 15.92 -3.18
CA ASN A 36 -22.88 15.18 -3.30
C ASN A 36 -23.29 14.35 -2.07
N SER A 37 -22.80 14.70 -0.87
CA SER A 37 -23.26 14.07 0.37
C SER A 37 -24.70 14.50 0.69
N GLU A 38 -25.65 13.57 0.69
CA GLU A 38 -27.04 13.85 1.09
C GLU A 38 -27.18 14.26 2.56
N THR A 39 -26.18 13.91 3.38
CA THR A 39 -26.24 14.05 4.84
C THR A 39 -25.24 15.05 5.41
N ASN A 40 -24.29 15.54 4.61
CA ASN A 40 -23.16 16.39 5.07
C ASN A 40 -22.38 15.79 6.27
N ASN A 41 -22.39 14.46 6.42
CA ASN A 41 -21.74 13.76 7.52
C ASN A 41 -20.31 13.31 7.20
N TRP A 42 -19.79 13.67 6.03
CA TRP A 42 -18.48 13.22 5.55
C TRP A 42 -17.61 14.41 5.15
N TYR A 43 -16.38 14.42 5.64
CA TYR A 43 -15.35 15.38 5.25
C TYR A 43 -14.41 14.71 4.28
N CYS A 44 -14.31 15.27 3.09
CA CYS A 44 -13.39 14.82 2.07
C CYS A 44 -12.24 15.80 1.95
N SER A 45 -11.04 15.25 1.84
CA SER A 45 -9.84 16.00 1.46
C SER A 45 -9.00 15.14 0.52
N VAL A 46 -8.52 15.76 -0.55
CA VAL A 46 -7.49 15.16 -1.39
C VAL A 46 -6.22 15.00 -0.57
N ILE A 47 -5.59 13.83 -0.60
CA ILE A 47 -4.25 13.57 -0.03
C ILE A 47 -3.19 13.89 -1.10
N ASP A 48 -3.30 13.23 -2.26
CA ASP A 48 -2.34 13.33 -3.36
C ASP A 48 -3.08 13.36 -4.71
N ALA A 49 -2.94 14.47 -5.44
CA ALA A 49 -3.44 14.64 -6.80
C ALA A 49 -2.36 14.40 -7.87
N GLY A 50 -1.11 14.13 -7.46
CA GLY A 50 0.03 14.07 -8.39
C GLY A 50 0.17 15.34 -9.24
N SER A 51 0.79 15.21 -10.41
CA SER A 51 0.99 16.33 -11.36
C SER A 51 -0.13 16.51 -12.38
N ASN A 52 -1.01 15.51 -12.55
CA ASN A 52 -2.00 15.44 -13.62
C ASN A 52 -3.45 15.64 -13.12
N LEU A 53 -3.65 16.55 -12.16
CA LEU A 53 -4.99 16.86 -11.60
C LEU A 53 -5.73 15.61 -11.07
N GLY A 54 -5.01 14.65 -10.52
CA GLY A 54 -5.58 13.47 -9.86
C GLY A 54 -5.79 12.24 -10.74
N GLU A 55 -5.76 12.36 -12.07
CA GLU A 55 -5.97 11.22 -12.96
C GLU A 55 -4.94 10.11 -12.70
N GLY A 56 -5.36 8.89 -12.40
CA GLY A 56 -4.48 7.73 -12.21
C GLY A 56 -3.74 7.66 -10.86
N VAL A 57 -4.00 8.59 -9.93
CA VAL A 57 -3.35 8.63 -8.61
C VAL A 57 -4.28 8.10 -7.53
N GLY A 58 -3.81 7.16 -6.71
CA GLY A 58 -4.57 6.64 -5.58
C GLY A 58 -5.32 5.34 -5.86
N ASN A 59 -5.06 4.72 -7.02
CA ASN A 59 -5.63 3.42 -7.37
C ASN A 59 -5.20 2.35 -6.34
N HIS A 60 -6.07 1.36 -6.12
CA HIS A 60 -5.81 0.20 -5.26
C HIS A 60 -5.40 0.56 -3.81
N ALA A 61 -5.85 1.71 -3.30
CA ALA A 61 -5.40 2.21 -2.01
C ALA A 61 -5.77 1.31 -0.82
N SER A 62 -4.82 1.14 0.09
CA SER A 62 -4.97 0.49 1.39
C SER A 62 -4.64 1.47 2.51
N LEU A 63 -5.45 1.48 3.56
CA LEU A 63 -5.43 2.48 4.62
C LEU A 63 -5.16 1.82 5.97
N HIS A 64 -4.32 2.49 6.76
CA HIS A 64 -4.23 2.35 8.20
C HIS A 64 -4.66 3.68 8.84
N ALA A 65 -5.74 3.69 9.61
CA ALA A 65 -6.20 4.87 10.34
C ALA A 65 -5.33 5.12 11.58
N SER A 66 -5.30 6.37 12.06
CA SER A 66 -4.51 6.67 13.27
C SER A 66 -5.18 6.07 14.51
N ASP A 67 -4.45 5.27 15.28
CA ASP A 67 -4.89 4.89 16.63
C ASP A 67 -4.62 6.04 17.61
N ASN A 68 -3.39 6.57 17.63
CA ASN A 68 -3.01 7.64 18.54
C ASN A 68 -1.98 8.61 17.94
N SER A 69 -1.53 9.60 18.70
CA SER A 69 -0.58 10.61 18.20
C SER A 69 0.79 10.04 17.78
N PHE A 70 1.13 8.83 18.22
CA PHE A 70 2.36 8.13 17.86
C PHE A 70 2.16 7.12 16.73
N ASP A 71 0.92 6.93 16.28
CA ASP A 71 0.54 6.12 15.14
C ASP A 71 -0.21 6.96 14.11
N PRO A 72 0.52 7.66 13.22
CA PRO A 72 -0.11 8.47 12.20
C PRO A 72 -0.73 7.58 11.12
N MET A 73 -1.85 8.03 10.58
CA MET A 73 -2.48 7.46 9.40
C MET A 73 -1.47 7.30 8.26
N LYS A 74 -1.54 6.13 7.62
CA LYS A 74 -0.71 5.75 6.48
C LYS A 74 -1.59 5.19 5.37
N VAL A 75 -1.26 5.50 4.13
CA VAL A 75 -2.02 5.06 2.96
C VAL A 75 -1.04 4.58 1.89
N ALA A 76 -1.08 3.27 1.60
CA ALA A 76 -0.33 2.71 0.47
C ALA A 76 -1.23 2.76 -0.77
N TYR A 77 -0.70 3.19 -1.91
CA TYR A 77 -1.50 3.36 -3.13
C TYR A 77 -0.65 3.26 -4.39
N TYR A 78 -1.32 3.02 -5.51
CA TYR A 78 -0.72 3.01 -6.84
C TYR A 78 -0.86 4.39 -7.51
N ASP A 79 0.25 4.86 -8.08
CA ASP A 79 0.31 6.01 -8.98
C ASP A 79 0.58 5.51 -10.39
N GLU A 80 -0.50 5.36 -11.16
CA GLU A 80 -0.51 4.79 -12.50
C GLU A 80 0.27 5.63 -13.50
N ASN A 81 0.31 6.96 -13.30
CA ASN A 81 1.08 7.86 -14.18
C ASN A 81 2.58 7.58 -14.11
N LEU A 82 3.06 7.12 -12.95
CA LEU A 82 4.47 6.87 -12.69
C LEU A 82 4.80 5.37 -12.66
N GLY A 83 3.79 4.49 -12.61
CA GLY A 83 3.99 3.06 -12.42
C GLY A 83 4.58 2.74 -11.04
N LYS A 84 4.20 3.48 -10.00
CA LYS A 84 4.85 3.43 -8.68
C LYS A 84 3.90 3.01 -7.55
N LEU A 85 4.43 2.20 -6.64
CA LEU A 85 3.88 2.05 -5.29
C LEU A 85 4.31 3.26 -4.45
N LYS A 86 3.37 3.96 -3.82
CA LYS A 86 3.64 5.11 -2.96
C LYS A 86 3.05 4.91 -1.57
N LEU A 87 3.66 5.59 -0.59
CA LEU A 87 3.10 5.75 0.76
C LEU A 87 2.79 7.23 1.00
N ALA A 88 1.58 7.53 1.44
CA ALA A 88 1.24 8.80 2.06
C ALA A 88 1.15 8.61 3.57
N GLN A 89 1.85 9.46 4.34
CA GLN A 89 1.89 9.39 5.79
C GLN A 89 1.64 10.78 6.40
N VAL A 90 0.79 10.86 7.42
CA VAL A 90 0.54 12.12 8.14
C VAL A 90 1.82 12.63 8.81
N VAL A 91 2.06 13.94 8.67
CA VAL A 91 3.19 14.65 9.29
C VAL A 91 2.68 15.56 10.40
N ILE A 92 3.23 15.41 11.60
CA ILE A 92 2.89 16.25 12.74
C ILE A 92 3.43 17.67 12.51
N GLY A 93 2.53 18.66 12.54
CA GLY A 93 2.87 20.07 12.33
C GLY A 93 2.77 20.54 10.86
N GLY A 94 2.44 19.64 9.93
CA GLY A 94 2.30 19.94 8.51
C GLY A 94 3.62 20.17 7.77
N GLY A 95 3.54 20.75 6.57
CA GLY A 95 4.69 21.01 5.70
C GLY A 95 5.15 19.79 4.88
N GLY A 96 4.29 18.78 4.74
CA GLY A 96 4.56 17.63 3.90
C GLY A 96 4.56 17.94 2.41
N ASN A 97 5.03 17.00 1.62
CA ASN A 97 5.27 17.15 0.17
C ASN A 97 4.15 16.60 -0.73
N CYS A 98 3.06 16.03 -0.18
CA CYS A 98 1.87 15.69 -0.97
C CYS A 98 1.12 16.97 -1.39
N THR A 99 0.08 16.81 -2.22
CA THR A 99 -0.90 17.88 -2.49
C THR A 99 -1.50 18.45 -1.20
N ASN A 100 -1.80 17.58 -0.24
CA ASN A 100 -2.17 17.99 1.11
C ASN A 100 -0.92 18.11 1.99
N PRO A 101 -0.57 19.31 2.49
CA PRO A 101 0.63 19.51 3.29
C PRO A 101 0.56 18.83 4.67
N ALA A 102 -0.57 18.21 5.05
CA ALA A 102 -0.65 17.35 6.22
C ALA A 102 0.03 15.98 5.99
N PHE A 103 0.37 15.62 4.74
CA PHE A 103 0.94 14.33 4.38
C PHE A 103 2.29 14.46 3.66
N ASN A 104 3.18 13.50 3.95
CA ASN A 104 4.35 13.21 3.12
C ASN A 104 4.03 12.02 2.21
N CYS A 105 4.34 12.18 0.92
CA CYS A 105 4.20 11.21 -0.15
C CYS A 105 5.59 10.86 -0.65
N PHE A 106 5.88 9.57 -0.78
CA PHE A 106 7.15 9.12 -1.34
C PHE A 106 6.96 7.78 -2.06
N ALA A 107 7.76 7.56 -3.10
CA ALA A 107 7.78 6.28 -3.78
C ALA A 107 8.49 5.21 -2.94
N ILE A 108 7.89 4.02 -2.93
CA ILE A 108 8.43 2.83 -2.27
C ILE A 108 9.11 1.94 -3.30
N ASP A 109 8.49 1.75 -4.45
CA ASP A 109 8.96 0.83 -5.47
C ASP A 109 8.41 1.21 -6.85
N ASP A 110 9.15 0.87 -7.90
CA ASP A 110 8.68 0.93 -9.27
C ASP A 110 8.01 -0.42 -9.58
N ILE A 111 6.69 -0.43 -9.74
CA ILE A 111 5.90 -1.67 -9.88
C ILE A 111 5.34 -1.87 -11.29
N GLY A 112 5.63 -0.93 -12.19
CA GLY A 112 5.24 -0.96 -13.60
C GLY A 112 3.74 -0.84 -13.83
N ASP A 113 3.35 -1.10 -15.08
CA ASP A 113 1.96 -1.10 -15.56
C ASP A 113 1.56 -2.50 -16.08
N ALA A 114 0.59 -3.12 -15.42
CA ALA A 114 0.01 -4.42 -15.72
C ALA A 114 -1.27 -4.27 -16.57
N GLY A 115 -1.61 -3.04 -16.98
CA GLY A 115 -2.81 -2.69 -17.71
C GLY A 115 -4.07 -2.92 -16.88
N ASN A 116 -5.08 -3.57 -17.47
CA ASN A 116 -6.41 -3.70 -16.88
C ASN A 116 -6.55 -4.88 -15.89
N VAL A 117 -5.46 -5.29 -15.24
CA VAL A 117 -5.53 -6.33 -14.20
C VAL A 117 -5.53 -5.69 -12.81
N PRO A 118 -6.24 -6.27 -11.82
CA PRO A 118 -6.16 -5.80 -10.45
C PRO A 118 -4.71 -5.76 -9.92
N TYR A 119 -4.33 -4.66 -9.27
CA TYR A 119 -3.14 -4.59 -8.43
C TYR A 119 -3.54 -4.80 -6.99
N GLY A 120 -3.20 -5.95 -6.41
CA GLY A 120 -3.33 -6.12 -4.97
C GLY A 120 -2.32 -5.19 -4.30
N ILE A 121 -2.81 -4.33 -3.40
CA ILE A 121 -2.00 -3.59 -2.43
C ILE A 121 -2.69 -3.73 -1.09
N ALA A 122 -1.96 -4.19 -0.08
CA ALA A 122 -2.45 -4.19 1.30
C ALA A 122 -1.38 -3.63 2.23
N LEU A 123 -1.84 -2.84 3.19
CA LEU A 123 -1.05 -2.21 4.22
C LEU A 123 -1.51 -2.72 5.58
N THR A 124 -0.55 -3.03 6.43
CA THR A 124 -0.74 -3.15 7.88
C THR A 124 0.47 -2.55 8.59
N ILE A 125 0.42 -2.43 9.91
CA ILE A 125 1.46 -1.81 10.72
C ILE A 125 1.98 -2.83 11.73
N ASP A 126 3.30 -2.86 11.94
CA ASP A 126 3.91 -3.67 12.99
C ASP A 126 3.88 -2.97 14.37
N GLN A 127 4.33 -3.68 15.40
CA GLN A 127 4.28 -3.19 16.78
C GLN A 127 5.16 -1.96 17.03
N GLU A 128 6.13 -1.68 16.15
CA GLU A 128 6.98 -0.51 16.18
C GLU A 128 6.48 0.61 15.27
N ASN A 129 5.22 0.52 14.84
CA ASN A 129 4.57 1.48 13.95
C ASN A 129 5.23 1.60 12.56
N ARG A 130 5.82 0.51 12.08
CA ARG A 130 6.41 0.46 10.74
C ARG A 130 5.45 -0.20 9.76
N PRO A 131 5.30 0.36 8.56
CA PRO A 131 4.45 -0.22 7.52
C PRO A 131 4.97 -1.57 7.04
N VAL A 132 4.02 -2.49 6.85
CA VAL A 132 4.18 -3.76 6.15
C VAL A 132 3.23 -3.76 4.97
N ILE A 133 3.78 -3.67 3.77
CA ILE A 133 3.00 -3.50 2.55
C ILE A 133 3.21 -4.70 1.66
N THR A 134 2.14 -5.39 1.28
CA THR A 134 2.18 -6.42 0.24
C THR A 134 1.60 -5.87 -1.04
N TYR A 135 2.21 -6.23 -2.17
CA TYR A 135 1.81 -5.69 -3.46
C TYR A 135 2.19 -6.60 -4.61
N MET A 136 1.46 -6.45 -5.71
CA MET A 136 1.81 -7.00 -7.02
C MET A 136 2.85 -6.12 -7.70
N ASP A 137 3.92 -6.72 -8.19
CA ASP A 137 4.95 -6.07 -8.99
C ASP A 137 4.91 -6.60 -10.42
N SER A 138 4.71 -5.69 -11.38
CA SER A 138 4.67 -5.93 -12.83
C SER A 138 5.74 -5.15 -13.59
N SER A 139 6.78 -4.66 -12.90
CA SER A 139 7.79 -3.76 -13.44
C SER A 139 8.64 -4.41 -14.54
N GLU A 140 8.89 -5.72 -14.46
CA GLU A 140 9.67 -6.41 -15.47
C GLU A 140 8.77 -7.02 -16.55
N TYR A 141 8.75 -6.42 -17.73
CA TYR A 141 7.96 -6.87 -18.88
C TYR A 141 8.20 -8.34 -19.29
N SER A 142 9.36 -8.90 -18.95
CA SER A 142 9.73 -10.29 -19.28
C SER A 142 9.40 -11.32 -18.19
N VAL A 143 9.00 -10.89 -16.99
CA VAL A 143 8.56 -11.78 -15.93
C VAL A 143 7.07 -11.57 -15.68
N PRO A 144 6.32 -12.61 -15.33
CA PRO A 144 4.97 -12.42 -14.84
C PRO A 144 4.98 -11.54 -13.60
N ALA A 145 3.88 -10.84 -13.39
CA ALA A 145 3.73 -10.07 -12.17
C ALA A 145 3.77 -10.99 -10.95
N HIS A 146 4.44 -10.55 -9.90
CA HIS A 146 4.75 -11.39 -8.75
C HIS A 146 4.48 -10.66 -7.44
N LEU A 147 4.28 -11.44 -6.37
CA LEU A 147 3.95 -10.90 -5.05
C LEU A 147 5.22 -10.45 -4.35
N LYS A 148 5.26 -9.19 -3.91
CA LYS A 148 6.32 -8.63 -3.07
C LYS A 148 5.79 -8.14 -1.73
N ILE A 149 6.73 -7.98 -0.80
CA ILE A 149 6.54 -7.32 0.48
C ILE A 149 7.56 -6.20 0.64
N ALA A 150 7.10 -5.00 0.98
CA ALA A 150 7.91 -3.84 1.31
C ALA A 150 7.79 -3.52 2.79
N ARG A 151 8.94 -3.32 3.44
CA ARG A 151 9.06 -2.76 4.80
C ARG A 151 10.21 -1.77 4.85
N PRO A 152 10.22 -0.81 5.79
CA PRO A 152 11.40 0.01 6.01
C PRO A 152 12.64 -0.86 6.27
N ALA A 153 13.80 -0.48 5.73
CA ALA A 153 15.06 -1.22 5.88
C ALA A 153 15.43 -1.43 7.36
N SER A 154 15.08 -0.47 8.22
CA SER A 154 15.25 -0.53 9.67
C SER A 154 14.45 -1.66 10.34
N ALA A 155 13.36 -2.14 9.72
CA ALA A 155 12.64 -3.32 10.20
C ALA A 155 13.47 -4.61 10.12
N TYR A 156 14.48 -4.64 9.24
CA TYR A 156 15.44 -5.73 9.10
C TYR A 156 16.79 -5.44 9.78
N GLY A 157 16.88 -4.36 10.57
CA GLY A 157 18.15 -3.91 11.16
C GLY A 157 19.15 -3.37 10.14
N MET A 158 18.68 -2.98 8.95
CA MET A 158 19.50 -2.43 7.87
C MET A 158 19.44 -0.91 7.86
N THR A 159 20.55 -0.27 7.48
CA THR A 159 20.61 1.20 7.31
C THR A 159 20.20 1.65 5.91
N SER A 160 20.06 0.70 4.98
CA SER A 160 19.67 0.89 3.59
C SER A 160 19.13 -0.45 3.07
N GLY A 161 18.07 -0.39 2.27
CA GLY A 161 17.43 -1.50 1.60
C GLY A 161 17.70 -1.47 0.09
N ASN A 162 16.76 -2.00 -0.68
CA ASN A 162 16.91 -2.24 -2.13
C ASN A 162 15.83 -1.57 -3.00
N CYS A 163 14.94 -0.78 -2.40
CA CYS A 163 13.91 -0.02 -3.11
C CYS A 163 13.67 1.33 -2.42
N GLY A 164 12.94 2.20 -3.09
CA GLY A 164 12.61 3.55 -2.66
C GLY A 164 13.07 4.61 -3.65
N GLU A 165 12.60 5.84 -3.44
CA GLU A 165 13.00 6.98 -4.26
C GLU A 165 14.47 7.35 -4.01
N ASP A 166 15.25 7.37 -5.10
CA ASP A 166 16.68 7.65 -5.19
C ASP A 166 17.62 6.68 -4.44
N ALA A 167 18.68 6.23 -5.13
CA ALA A 167 19.71 5.31 -4.62
C ALA A 167 20.49 5.82 -3.39
N GLN A 168 20.21 7.04 -2.93
CA GLN A 168 20.86 7.70 -1.81
C GLN A 168 20.17 7.41 -0.48
N ASP A 169 18.88 7.06 -0.51
CA ASP A 169 18.11 6.83 0.70
C ASP A 169 17.64 5.38 0.84
N ASN A 170 17.29 4.66 -0.25
CA ASN A 170 16.98 3.22 -0.25
C ASN A 170 16.26 2.77 1.05
N LEU A 171 15.29 3.55 1.55
CA LEU A 171 14.82 3.39 2.94
C LEU A 171 13.93 2.16 3.10
N TRP A 172 13.66 1.46 2.00
CA TRP A 172 12.77 0.33 1.91
C TRP A 172 13.51 -0.92 1.47
N GLN A 173 13.13 -2.03 2.09
CA GLN A 173 13.51 -3.37 1.69
C GLN A 173 12.28 -4.06 1.11
N CYS A 174 12.33 -4.28 -0.20
CA CYS A 174 11.33 -4.95 -1.01
C CYS A 174 11.82 -6.36 -1.35
N ASN A 175 11.09 -7.37 -0.88
CA ASN A 175 11.44 -8.78 -1.09
C ASN A 175 10.35 -9.48 -1.88
N ILE A 176 10.76 -10.39 -2.76
CA ILE A 176 9.85 -11.29 -3.46
C ILE A 176 9.33 -12.34 -2.47
N VAL A 177 8.01 -12.48 -2.39
CA VAL A 177 7.33 -13.48 -1.56
C VAL A 177 7.00 -14.72 -2.38
N ASP A 178 6.40 -14.50 -3.56
CA ASP A 178 6.08 -15.57 -4.50
C ASP A 178 6.32 -15.05 -5.91
N MET A 179 6.92 -15.90 -6.74
CA MET A 179 7.18 -15.66 -8.15
C MET A 179 6.79 -16.91 -8.92
N GLY A 180 5.58 -16.90 -9.47
CA GLY A 180 5.08 -17.93 -10.34
C GLY A 180 5.91 -18.06 -11.63
N PRO A 181 5.79 -19.21 -12.32
CA PRO A 181 6.36 -19.38 -13.65
C PRO A 181 5.66 -18.49 -14.68
N SER A 182 6.18 -18.42 -15.91
CA SER A 182 5.56 -17.65 -17.01
C SER A 182 4.03 -17.86 -17.10
N PHE A 183 3.30 -16.76 -17.35
CA PHE A 183 1.83 -16.70 -17.44
C PHE A 183 1.07 -16.94 -16.12
N VAL A 184 1.74 -16.78 -14.98
CA VAL A 184 1.13 -16.86 -13.65
C VAL A 184 1.32 -15.53 -12.94
N TYR A 185 0.22 -14.91 -12.53
CA TYR A 185 0.23 -13.59 -11.88
C TYR A 185 -0.06 -13.78 -10.40
N ASP A 186 0.90 -13.49 -9.53
CA ASP A 186 0.73 -13.54 -8.08
C ASP A 186 0.42 -12.15 -7.52
N GLY A 187 -0.56 -12.06 -6.62
CA GLY A 187 -0.86 -10.83 -5.90
C GLY A 187 -1.93 -9.93 -6.54
N LEU A 188 -2.77 -10.46 -7.44
CA LEU A 188 -3.91 -9.72 -8.02
C LEU A 188 -4.82 -9.08 -6.96
N ASP A 189 -4.97 -9.78 -5.84
CA ASP A 189 -5.51 -9.24 -4.60
C ASP A 189 -4.64 -9.79 -3.46
N THR A 190 -4.50 -9.01 -2.40
CA THR A 190 -3.64 -9.37 -1.27
C THR A 190 -4.21 -8.80 0.02
N ALA A 191 -4.02 -9.54 1.10
CA ALA A 191 -4.29 -9.10 2.45
C ALA A 191 -3.11 -9.51 3.33
N VAL A 192 -2.70 -8.60 4.22
CA VAL A 192 -1.56 -8.82 5.11
C VAL A 192 -1.97 -8.57 6.55
N SER A 193 -1.44 -9.39 7.46
CA SER A 193 -1.54 -9.18 8.90
C SER A 193 -0.22 -9.45 9.59
N VAL A 194 -0.02 -8.80 10.73
CA VAL A 194 1.10 -9.03 11.64
C VAL A 194 0.54 -9.54 12.96
N ASP A 195 1.06 -10.65 13.47
CA ASP A 195 0.63 -11.18 14.76
C ASP A 195 1.33 -10.53 15.96
N GLU A 196 0.93 -10.91 17.17
CA GLU A 196 1.51 -10.42 18.43
C GLU A 196 3.01 -10.77 18.60
N THR A 197 3.56 -11.63 17.76
CA THR A 197 4.98 -11.99 17.76
C THR A 197 5.77 -11.28 16.65
N GLY A 198 5.10 -10.43 15.86
CA GLY A 198 5.69 -9.70 14.74
C GLY A 198 5.83 -10.53 13.46
N LEU A 199 5.20 -11.71 13.38
CA LEU A 199 5.24 -12.55 12.19
C LEU A 199 4.17 -12.13 11.18
N VAL A 200 4.57 -12.05 9.92
CA VAL A 200 3.70 -11.65 8.81
C VAL A 200 2.96 -12.86 8.23
N SER A 201 1.65 -12.73 8.02
CA SER A 201 0.85 -13.63 7.19
C SER A 201 0.26 -12.87 6.01
N ILE A 202 0.30 -13.49 4.82
CA ILE A 202 -0.15 -12.89 3.57
C ILE A 202 -1.11 -13.86 2.87
N ALA A 203 -2.37 -13.45 2.72
CA ALA A 203 -3.31 -14.12 1.82
C ALA A 203 -3.28 -13.41 0.47
N TYR A 204 -3.28 -14.17 -0.63
CA TYR A 204 -3.21 -13.58 -1.97
C TYR A 204 -3.84 -14.45 -3.05
N VAL A 205 -4.22 -13.81 -4.15
CA VAL A 205 -4.78 -14.46 -5.33
C VAL A 205 -3.70 -14.63 -6.39
N GLU A 206 -3.49 -15.88 -6.81
CA GLU A 206 -2.76 -16.24 -8.02
C GLU A 206 -3.76 -16.43 -9.18
N ARG A 207 -3.43 -15.93 -10.37
CA ARG A 207 -4.11 -16.25 -11.62
C ARG A 207 -3.17 -16.96 -12.58
N ASP A 208 -3.55 -18.17 -12.95
CA ASP A 208 -2.82 -18.98 -13.93
C ASP A 208 -3.49 -18.90 -15.30
N GLU A 209 -2.79 -18.28 -16.25
CA GLU A 209 -3.24 -18.10 -17.63
C GLU A 209 -2.75 -19.19 -18.60
N ARG A 210 -2.05 -20.23 -18.10
CA ARG A 210 -1.60 -21.36 -18.94
C ARG A 210 -2.77 -22.27 -19.38
N PHE A 211 -3.95 -22.05 -18.83
CA PHE A 211 -5.17 -22.80 -19.13
C PHE A 211 -6.11 -21.97 -20.02
N GLU A 212 -6.88 -22.64 -20.89
CA GLU A 212 -7.87 -21.98 -21.79
C GLU A 212 -8.88 -21.10 -21.02
N ASN A 213 -9.20 -21.48 -19.79
CA ASN A 213 -9.90 -20.63 -18.84
C ASN A 213 -8.94 -20.31 -17.70
N PHE A 214 -8.78 -19.02 -17.38
CA PHE A 214 -7.97 -18.57 -16.26
C PHE A 214 -8.39 -19.28 -14.98
N ARG A 215 -7.40 -19.79 -14.24
CA ARG A 215 -7.64 -20.39 -12.91
C ARG A 215 -7.18 -19.43 -11.83
N TYR A 216 -7.98 -19.33 -10.78
CA TYR A 216 -7.66 -18.52 -9.61
C TYR A 216 -7.38 -19.43 -8.42
N PHE A 217 -6.31 -19.14 -7.69
CA PHE A 217 -5.95 -19.84 -6.46
C PHE A 217 -5.81 -18.84 -5.33
N LEU A 218 -6.48 -19.13 -4.20
CA LEU A 218 -6.21 -18.44 -2.95
C LEU A 218 -5.04 -19.14 -2.26
N LYS A 219 -3.94 -18.41 -2.05
CA LYS A 219 -2.73 -18.87 -1.39
C LYS A 219 -2.52 -18.14 -0.07
N LEU A 220 -1.72 -18.76 0.79
CA LEU A 220 -1.29 -18.22 2.07
C LEU A 220 0.24 -18.37 2.19
N ALA A 221 0.93 -17.25 2.38
CA ALA A 221 2.35 -17.23 2.76
C ALA A 221 2.46 -16.83 4.24
N GLN A 222 3.28 -17.55 5.00
CA GLN A 222 3.47 -17.29 6.43
C GLN A 222 4.95 -17.18 6.75
N GLN A 223 5.31 -16.12 7.48
CA GLN A 223 6.62 -16.01 8.08
C GLN A 223 6.69 -16.91 9.31
N HIS A 224 7.62 -17.87 9.33
CA HIS A 224 7.82 -18.76 10.48
C HIS A 224 8.91 -18.29 11.44
N PHE A 225 9.81 -17.41 11.00
CA PHE A 225 10.93 -16.92 11.79
C PHE A 225 11.15 -15.43 11.52
N THR A 226 11.47 -14.67 12.57
CA THR A 226 11.71 -13.23 12.52
C THR A 226 13.03 -12.86 11.84
N ASN A 227 14.00 -13.79 11.79
CA ASN A 227 15.28 -13.60 11.12
C ASN A 227 15.37 -14.48 9.86
N TYR A 228 15.81 -13.88 8.77
CA TYR A 228 16.31 -14.61 7.61
C TYR A 228 17.62 -15.30 8.02
N LEU A 229 17.55 -16.56 8.42
CA LEU A 229 18.76 -17.36 8.59
C LEU A 229 19.33 -17.57 7.18
N PRO A 230 20.58 -17.15 6.90
CA PRO A 230 21.18 -17.44 5.61
C PRO A 230 21.14 -18.95 5.40
N PHE A 231 20.65 -19.39 4.24
CA PHE A 231 20.64 -20.81 3.89
C PHE A 231 22.04 -21.38 4.11
N ILE A 232 22.16 -22.41 4.94
CA ILE A 232 23.37 -23.22 4.99
C ILE A 232 23.46 -23.93 3.64
N GLN A 233 24.19 -23.35 2.69
CA GLN A 233 24.65 -24.09 1.53
C GLN A 233 25.58 -25.19 2.04
N ARG A 234 25.17 -26.45 1.85
CA ARG A 234 26.03 -27.62 1.99
C ARG A 234 26.72 -27.90 0.66
#